data_AF-A0A6M1ZST9-F1
#
_entry.id   AF-A0A6M1ZST9-F1
#
_cell.length_a   1.000
_cell.length_b   1.000
_cell.length_c   1.000
_cell.angle_alpha   90.00
_cell.angle_beta   90.00
_cell.angle_gamma   90.00
#
_symmetry.space_group_name_H-M   'P 1'
#
loop_
_entity.id
_entity.type
_entity.pdbx_description
1 polymer ?
#
loop_
_entity_poly.entity_id
_entity_poly.type
_entity_poly.pdbx_seq_one_letter_code
_entity_poly.pdbx_strand_id
1 'polypeptide(L)'
;MDFLTALRQALDERVITDQIYAYFEELYRSYERTFERDGLNIATHQDLFKTYLEKVEEQLKTPYHFEPFHKRVTAPFDFYRFGVDFFRPLMDLEKSSIQKVEIFQKIRRQIAAKENVILLANHQTEIDPQLMSVAFEKIDPLLVAETIFVAGDRVTKDPMAIPFSMGRNLLCIYSKRHVAIPPEKKAEKLEHNQRAMRVLRRLFDEGGKCIYVAPSGGRDRPGADGTVEVSPFDPNSVEIFRLITKRSSKPAHFYPMALATYDTMPPPKIIELELGEWRNANRAGVQFSFGDEVDMDNFPGHELKDRPARREALASHIWNLLKTEYASF
;
A
#
# COMPACT_ATOMS: atom_id res chain seq x y z
N MET A 1 21.67 -18.37 -17.40
CA MET A 1 20.30 -18.43 -17.94
C MET A 1 19.66 -17.08 -17.65
N ASP A 2 19.13 -16.41 -18.68
CA ASP A 2 18.31 -15.19 -18.49
C ASP A 2 16.94 -15.53 -17.89
N PHE A 3 16.23 -14.51 -17.44
CA PHE A 3 14.93 -14.66 -16.78
C PHE A 3 13.87 -15.28 -17.70
N LEU A 4 13.76 -14.87 -18.96
CA LEU A 4 12.72 -15.39 -19.86
C LEU A 4 12.91 -16.89 -20.12
N THR A 5 14.15 -17.35 -20.22
CA THR A 5 14.47 -18.78 -20.32
C THR A 5 14.08 -19.52 -19.04
N ALA A 6 14.40 -18.97 -17.85
CA ALA A 6 13.99 -19.57 -16.58
C ALA A 6 12.46 -19.61 -16.41
N LEU A 7 11.77 -18.54 -16.81
CA LEU A 7 10.32 -18.45 -16.80
C LEU A 7 9.68 -19.50 -17.72
N ARG A 8 10.25 -19.71 -18.91
CA ARG A 8 9.78 -20.74 -19.84
C ARG A 8 9.99 -22.15 -19.28
N GLN A 9 11.15 -22.40 -18.68
CA GLN A 9 11.42 -23.67 -18.01
C GLN A 9 10.41 -23.95 -16.89
N ALA A 10 10.11 -22.96 -16.05
CA ALA A 10 9.11 -23.10 -14.98
C ALA A 10 7.70 -23.43 -15.51
N LEU A 11 7.33 -22.89 -16.67
CA LEU A 11 6.07 -23.26 -17.36
C LEU A 11 6.12 -24.69 -17.90
N ASP A 12 7.19 -25.06 -18.60
CA ASP A 12 7.35 -26.38 -19.21
C ASP A 12 7.37 -27.50 -18.14
N GLU A 13 7.97 -27.22 -16.99
CA GLU A 13 7.97 -28.08 -15.79
C GLU A 13 6.66 -28.04 -14.99
N ARG A 14 5.69 -27.21 -15.41
CA ARG A 14 4.38 -27.00 -14.75
C ARG A 14 4.48 -26.53 -13.31
N VAL A 15 5.54 -25.81 -12.97
CA VAL A 15 5.70 -25.16 -11.66
C VAL A 15 4.79 -23.93 -11.56
N ILE A 16 4.60 -23.23 -12.68
CA ILE A 16 3.68 -22.11 -12.83
C ILE A 16 2.58 -22.42 -13.86
N THR A 17 1.47 -21.69 -13.79
CA THR A 17 0.39 -21.77 -14.78
C THR A 17 0.64 -20.86 -15.99
N ASP A 18 -0.07 -21.07 -17.09
CA ASP A 18 -0.04 -20.18 -18.26
C ASP A 18 -0.37 -18.73 -17.90
N GLN A 19 -1.30 -18.53 -16.95
CA GLN A 19 -1.69 -17.21 -16.47
C GLN A 19 -0.53 -16.52 -15.72
N ILE A 20 0.14 -17.21 -14.80
CA ILE A 20 1.31 -16.67 -14.08
C ILE A 20 2.46 -16.39 -15.04
N TYR A 21 2.69 -17.27 -16.02
CA TYR A 21 3.66 -17.04 -17.09
C TYR A 21 3.36 -15.74 -17.84
N ALA A 22 2.11 -15.54 -18.29
CA ALA A 22 1.70 -14.35 -19.03
C ALA A 22 1.89 -13.06 -18.20
N TYR A 23 1.54 -13.09 -16.91
CA TYR A 23 1.73 -11.94 -16.03
C TYR A 23 3.21 -11.61 -15.80
N PHE A 24 4.07 -12.63 -15.62
CA PHE A 24 5.51 -12.41 -15.48
C PHE A 24 6.14 -11.90 -16.77
N GLU A 25 5.77 -12.50 -17.91
CA GLU A 25 6.29 -12.10 -19.21
C GLU A 25 5.96 -10.63 -19.48
N GLU A 26 4.72 -10.21 -19.27
CA GLU A 26 4.37 -8.80 -19.45
C GLU A 26 5.12 -7.90 -18.47
N LEU A 27 5.14 -8.23 -17.18
CA LEU A 27 5.81 -7.40 -16.19
C LEU A 27 7.29 -7.21 -16.58
N TYR A 28 7.97 -8.29 -16.94
CA TYR A 28 9.35 -8.23 -17.38
C TYR A 28 9.52 -7.42 -18.67
N ARG A 29 8.66 -7.61 -19.68
CA ARG A 29 8.70 -6.81 -20.92
C ARG A 29 8.39 -5.34 -20.68
N SER A 30 7.55 -5.00 -19.70
CA SER A 30 7.31 -3.61 -19.31
C SER A 30 8.55 -2.96 -18.69
N TYR A 31 9.31 -3.72 -17.88
CA TYR A 31 10.63 -3.30 -17.39
C TYR A 31 11.63 -3.13 -18.54
N GLU A 32 11.70 -4.07 -19.49
CA GLU A 32 12.59 -3.94 -20.66
C GLU A 32 12.33 -2.65 -21.44
N ARG A 33 11.07 -2.40 -21.83
CA ARG A 33 10.68 -1.19 -22.56
C ARG A 33 11.00 0.09 -21.78
N THR A 34 10.74 0.07 -20.47
CA THR A 34 11.04 1.19 -19.58
C THR A 34 12.54 1.45 -19.46
N PHE A 35 13.33 0.39 -19.26
CA PHE A 35 14.77 0.50 -19.09
C PHE A 35 15.43 0.98 -20.37
N GLU A 36 15.03 0.44 -21.53
CA GLU A 36 15.50 0.90 -22.83
C GLU A 36 15.21 2.39 -23.05
N ARG A 37 13.97 2.82 -22.80
CA ARG A 37 13.54 4.22 -22.93
C ARG A 37 14.36 5.18 -22.06
N ASP A 38 14.70 4.75 -20.85
CA ASP A 38 15.40 5.56 -19.84
C ASP A 38 16.92 5.31 -19.81
N GLY A 39 17.48 4.55 -20.77
CA GLY A 39 18.92 4.28 -20.86
C GLY A 39 19.48 3.40 -19.74
N LEU A 40 18.63 2.60 -19.09
CA LEU A 40 19.00 1.61 -18.09
C LEU A 40 19.22 0.23 -18.74
N ASN A 41 19.96 -0.65 -18.07
CA ASN A 41 20.26 -1.98 -18.58
C ASN A 41 19.45 -3.05 -17.84
N ILE A 42 18.49 -3.70 -18.51
CA ILE A 42 17.67 -4.75 -17.90
C ILE A 42 18.50 -5.93 -17.38
N ALA A 43 19.70 -6.15 -17.92
CA ALA A 43 20.61 -7.19 -17.46
C ALA A 43 20.94 -7.06 -15.96
N THR A 44 20.94 -5.84 -15.41
CA THR A 44 21.19 -5.61 -13.98
C THR A 44 20.02 -6.02 -13.08
N HIS A 45 18.84 -6.29 -13.66
CA HIS A 45 17.61 -6.65 -12.94
C HIS A 45 17.22 -8.13 -13.10
N GLN A 46 17.97 -8.89 -13.90
CA GLN A 46 17.73 -10.32 -14.19
C GLN A 46 17.67 -11.17 -12.92
N ASP A 47 18.64 -10.97 -12.01
CA ASP A 47 18.74 -11.76 -10.79
C ASP A 47 17.54 -11.50 -9.86
N LEU A 48 17.09 -10.24 -9.76
CA LEU A 48 15.90 -9.88 -9.00
C LEU A 48 14.63 -10.52 -9.57
N PHE A 49 14.49 -10.59 -10.90
CA PHE A 49 13.36 -11.28 -11.53
C PHE A 49 13.41 -12.80 -11.34
N LYS A 50 14.59 -13.42 -11.40
CA LYS A 50 14.74 -14.86 -11.09
C LYS A 50 14.41 -15.16 -9.64
N THR A 51 14.92 -14.37 -8.69
CA THR A 51 14.53 -14.49 -7.28
C THR A 51 13.03 -14.26 -7.11
N TYR A 52 12.43 -13.33 -7.83
CA TYR A 52 10.99 -13.12 -7.78
C TYR A 52 10.21 -14.37 -8.22
N LEU A 53 10.59 -14.97 -9.36
CA LEU A 53 10.01 -16.23 -9.84
C LEU A 53 10.14 -17.33 -8.79
N GLU A 54 11.34 -17.55 -8.24
CA GLU A 54 11.57 -18.53 -7.17
C GLU A 54 10.62 -18.31 -5.97
N LYS A 55 10.43 -17.06 -5.55
CA LYS A 55 9.51 -16.73 -4.44
C LYS A 55 8.05 -16.94 -4.79
N VAL A 56 7.64 -16.69 -6.03
CA VAL A 56 6.29 -17.01 -6.49
C VAL A 56 6.07 -18.52 -6.56
N GLU A 57 7.04 -19.29 -7.06
CA GLU A 57 6.97 -20.76 -7.06
C GLU A 57 6.84 -21.33 -5.64
N GLU A 58 7.58 -20.78 -4.68
CA GLU A 58 7.42 -21.10 -3.26
C GLU A 58 5.98 -20.84 -2.77
N GLN A 59 5.36 -19.72 -3.17
CA GLN A 59 3.97 -19.41 -2.81
C GLN A 59 2.96 -20.33 -3.48
N LEU A 60 3.20 -20.77 -4.72
CA LEU A 60 2.32 -21.72 -5.41
C LEU A 60 2.38 -23.11 -4.77
N LYS A 61 3.56 -23.51 -4.28
CA LYS A 61 3.77 -24.79 -3.56
C LYS A 61 3.25 -24.75 -2.13
N THR A 62 3.49 -23.65 -1.40
CA THR A 62 3.12 -23.48 0.00
C THR A 62 2.74 -22.02 0.25
N PRO A 63 1.45 -21.66 0.05
CA PRO A 63 1.01 -20.29 0.20
C PRO A 63 1.25 -19.74 1.61
N TYR A 64 1.83 -18.54 1.70
CA TYR A 64 2.00 -17.85 2.96
C TYR A 64 0.64 -17.40 3.54
N HIS A 65 0.42 -17.68 4.82
CA HIS A 65 -0.80 -17.28 5.53
C HIS A 65 -0.54 -16.01 6.35
N PHE A 66 -1.19 -14.91 5.95
CA PHE A 66 -1.12 -13.65 6.67
C PHE A 66 -2.02 -13.67 7.91
N GLU A 67 -1.41 -13.44 9.07
CA GLU A 67 -2.13 -13.17 10.32
C GLU A 67 -2.82 -11.80 10.28
N PRO A 68 -3.82 -11.52 11.15
CA PRO A 68 -4.47 -10.21 11.21
C PRO A 68 -3.48 -9.04 11.36
N PHE A 69 -2.36 -9.27 12.04
CA PHE A 69 -1.19 -8.39 12.00
C PHE A 69 0.02 -9.18 11.56
N HIS A 70 0.52 -8.84 10.39
CA HIS A 70 1.72 -9.40 9.79
C HIS A 70 2.91 -8.48 10.09
N LYS A 71 4.00 -9.07 10.60
CA LYS A 71 5.28 -8.37 10.75
C LYS A 71 6.15 -8.68 9.55
N ARG A 72 6.85 -7.68 9.02
CA ARG A 72 7.77 -7.87 7.89
C ARG A 72 8.75 -9.01 8.15
N VAL A 73 8.98 -9.82 7.13
CA VAL A 73 9.92 -10.95 7.19
C VAL A 73 11.25 -10.51 6.60
N THR A 74 12.29 -10.54 7.44
CA THR A 74 13.67 -10.16 7.07
C THR A 74 14.67 -11.31 7.14
N ALA A 75 14.23 -12.49 7.62
CA ALA A 75 15.04 -13.70 7.73
C ALA A 75 14.14 -14.95 7.51
N PRO A 76 14.66 -16.04 6.91
CA PRO A 76 16.02 -16.19 6.37
C PRO A 76 16.25 -15.40 5.06
N PHE A 77 15.18 -14.92 4.43
CA PHE A 77 15.23 -14.04 3.26
C PHE A 77 14.67 -12.67 3.61
N ASP A 78 15.32 -11.62 3.13
CA ASP A 78 14.89 -10.23 3.37
C ASP A 78 13.88 -9.77 2.31
N PHE A 79 12.61 -10.06 2.55
CA PHE A 79 11.51 -9.65 1.66
C PHE A 79 11.33 -8.12 1.63
N TYR A 80 11.70 -7.41 2.70
CA TYR A 80 11.64 -5.95 2.72
C TYR A 80 12.65 -5.38 1.73
N ARG A 81 13.93 -5.76 1.87
CA ARG A 81 15.00 -5.26 1.01
C ARG A 81 14.78 -5.69 -0.44
N PHE A 82 14.39 -6.95 -0.66
CA PHE A 82 14.02 -7.45 -1.98
C PHE A 82 12.96 -6.59 -2.66
N GLY A 83 11.85 -6.29 -1.98
CA GLY A 83 10.80 -5.45 -2.57
C GLY A 83 11.24 -4.02 -2.84
N VAL A 84 12.04 -3.42 -1.94
CA VAL A 84 12.60 -2.07 -2.16
C VAL A 84 13.51 -2.05 -3.39
N ASP A 85 14.45 -3.00 -3.48
CA ASP A 85 15.43 -3.03 -4.57
C ASP A 85 14.77 -3.41 -5.91
N PHE A 86 13.75 -4.27 -5.89
CA PHE A 86 12.99 -4.65 -7.08
C PHE A 86 12.32 -3.44 -7.76
N PHE A 87 11.66 -2.57 -6.99
CA PHE A 87 10.93 -1.43 -7.57
C PHE A 87 11.73 -0.13 -7.64
N ARG A 88 12.90 -0.05 -6.99
CA ARG A 88 13.76 1.16 -7.00
C ARG A 88 13.99 1.75 -8.39
N PRO A 89 14.28 0.98 -9.45
CA PRO A 89 14.53 1.56 -10.77
C PRO A 89 13.33 2.24 -11.43
N LEU A 90 12.11 1.94 -10.96
CA LEU A 90 10.88 2.58 -11.47
C LEU A 90 10.69 4.00 -10.92
N MET A 91 11.41 4.37 -9.86
CA MET A 91 11.32 5.72 -9.31
C MET A 91 12.36 6.63 -9.99
N ASP A 92 11.88 7.63 -10.72
CA ASP A 92 12.73 8.71 -11.23
C ASP A 92 13.04 9.69 -10.10
N LEU A 93 14.13 9.44 -9.35
CA LEU A 93 14.52 10.24 -8.19
C LEU A 93 14.71 11.73 -8.52
N GLU A 94 15.12 12.08 -9.75
CA GLU A 94 15.31 13.47 -10.16
C GLU A 94 13.97 14.22 -10.33
N LYS A 95 12.93 13.50 -10.72
CA LYS A 95 11.57 14.03 -10.89
C LYS A 95 10.67 13.78 -9.68
N SER A 96 11.23 13.22 -8.61
CA SER A 96 10.48 12.89 -7.40
C SER A 96 10.72 13.93 -6.30
N SER A 97 9.71 14.18 -5.48
CA SER A 97 9.84 15.10 -4.36
C SER A 97 9.04 14.64 -3.14
N ILE A 98 9.50 15.11 -1.98
CA ILE A 98 8.80 14.99 -0.71
C ILE A 98 8.58 16.42 -0.21
N GLN A 99 7.33 16.83 -0.17
CA GLN A 99 6.92 18.13 0.32
C GLN A 99 6.63 18.06 1.83
N LYS A 100 6.77 19.21 2.52
CA LYS A 100 6.46 19.37 3.95
C LYS A 100 7.19 18.38 4.86
N VAL A 101 8.49 18.21 4.63
CA VAL A 101 9.36 17.32 5.42
C VAL A 101 9.34 17.66 6.92
N GLU A 102 9.08 18.91 7.29
CA GLU A 102 8.90 19.36 8.68
C GLU A 102 7.74 18.64 9.40
N ILE A 103 6.65 18.32 8.69
CA ILE A 103 5.53 17.55 9.23
C ILE A 103 5.94 16.09 9.45
N PHE A 104 6.70 15.51 8.50
CA PHE A 104 7.29 14.19 8.68
C PHE A 104 8.21 14.13 9.92
N GLN A 105 9.00 15.18 10.17
CA GLN A 105 9.81 15.26 11.39
C GLN A 105 8.96 15.41 12.66
N LYS A 106 7.80 16.07 12.59
CA LYS A 106 6.83 16.12 13.70
C LYS A 106 6.27 14.73 14.00
N ILE A 107 5.84 14.00 12.96
CA ILE A 107 5.38 12.61 13.06
C ILE A 107 6.43 11.72 13.74
N ARG A 108 7.71 11.86 13.36
CA ARG A 108 8.82 11.14 14.00
C ARG A 108 8.93 11.41 15.49
N ARG A 109 8.81 12.67 15.91
CA ARG A 109 8.86 13.05 17.33
C ARG A 109 7.69 12.45 18.13
N GLN A 110 6.48 12.49 17.57
CA GLN A 110 5.28 11.91 18.21
C GLN A 110 5.43 10.39 18.40
N ILE A 111 5.91 9.69 17.38
CA ILE A 111 6.18 8.24 17.46
C ILE A 111 7.25 7.93 18.50
N ALA A 112 8.34 8.72 18.54
CA ALA A 112 9.40 8.58 19.54
C ALA A 112 8.88 8.82 20.97
N ALA A 113 7.89 9.70 21.14
CA ALA A 113 7.18 9.95 22.40
C ALA A 113 6.17 8.83 22.77
N LYS A 114 6.13 7.72 22.03
CA LYS A 114 5.19 6.60 22.17
C LYS A 114 3.73 7.00 21.91
N GLU A 115 3.51 8.08 21.18
CA GLU A 115 2.20 8.45 20.64
C GLU A 115 1.96 7.70 19.32
N ASN A 116 0.70 7.54 18.94
CA ASN A 116 0.32 6.88 17.70
C ASN A 116 0.11 7.89 16.58
N VAL A 117 0.44 7.51 15.36
CA VAL A 117 0.21 8.32 14.16
C VAL A 117 -0.61 7.52 13.15
N ILE A 118 -1.61 8.16 12.58
CA ILE A 118 -2.45 7.61 11.53
C ILE A 118 -2.32 8.51 10.30
N LEU A 119 -1.78 7.94 9.22
CA LEU A 119 -1.69 8.57 7.91
C LEU A 119 -2.96 8.20 7.14
N LEU A 120 -3.81 9.19 6.90
CA LEU A 120 -5.03 9.07 6.12
C LEU A 120 -4.69 9.44 4.67
N ALA A 121 -4.38 8.44 3.85
CA ALA A 121 -3.79 8.63 2.54
C ALA A 121 -4.75 8.31 1.38
N ASN A 122 -4.44 8.80 0.18
CA ASN A 122 -4.94 8.18 -1.04
C ASN A 122 -4.11 6.92 -1.34
N HIS A 123 -4.40 6.21 -2.42
CA HIS A 123 -3.68 4.99 -2.80
C HIS A 123 -3.69 4.89 -4.31
N GLN A 124 -2.58 4.64 -4.97
CA GLN A 124 -2.55 4.64 -6.44
C GLN A 124 -2.01 3.36 -7.03
N THR A 125 -1.01 2.74 -6.41
CA THR A 125 -0.39 1.50 -6.91
C THR A 125 -0.23 0.49 -5.78
N GLU A 126 -0.12 -0.80 -6.13
CA GLU A 126 0.18 -1.83 -5.12
C GLU A 126 1.59 -1.68 -4.51
N ILE A 127 2.47 -0.91 -5.16
CA ILE A 127 3.86 -0.68 -4.75
C ILE A 127 4.07 0.63 -3.99
N ASP A 128 3.00 1.33 -3.60
CA ASP A 128 3.09 2.55 -2.79
C ASP A 128 4.01 2.37 -1.56
N PRO A 129 3.95 1.25 -0.79
CA PRO A 129 4.87 1.06 0.34
C PRO A 129 6.35 0.99 -0.05
N GLN A 130 6.66 0.40 -1.20
CA GLN A 130 8.01 0.26 -1.74
C GLN A 130 8.53 1.60 -2.24
N LEU A 131 7.71 2.34 -2.98
CA LEU A 131 8.05 3.70 -3.43
C LEU A 131 8.26 4.66 -2.25
N MET A 132 7.42 4.58 -1.21
CA MET A 132 7.65 5.30 0.04
C MET A 132 8.99 4.91 0.68
N SER A 133 9.40 3.64 0.63
CA SER A 133 10.68 3.25 1.23
C SER A 133 11.86 3.83 0.47
N VAL A 134 11.79 3.81 -0.86
CA VAL A 134 12.83 4.39 -1.73
C VAL A 134 12.90 5.90 -1.52
N ALA A 135 11.77 6.60 -1.49
CA ALA A 135 11.73 8.05 -1.36
C ALA A 135 12.27 8.54 0.00
N PHE A 136 11.89 7.87 1.10
CA PHE A 136 12.21 8.33 2.45
C PHE A 136 13.50 7.74 3.02
N GLU A 137 14.22 6.86 2.31
CA GLU A 137 15.40 6.16 2.84
C GLU A 137 16.51 7.10 3.32
N LYS A 138 16.67 8.26 2.66
CA LYS A 138 17.68 9.27 3.01
C LYS A 138 17.23 10.22 4.13
N ILE A 139 15.93 10.23 4.45
CA ILE A 139 15.35 11.08 5.49
C ILE A 139 15.18 10.28 6.78
N ASP A 140 14.48 9.16 6.71
CA ASP A 140 14.35 8.21 7.81
C ASP A 140 14.05 6.79 7.27
N PRO A 141 15.07 5.94 7.14
CA PRO A 141 14.91 4.61 6.57
C PRO A 141 14.09 3.66 7.47
N LEU A 142 13.99 3.96 8.77
CA LEU A 142 13.32 3.08 9.73
C LEU A 142 11.82 3.35 9.77
N LEU A 143 11.38 4.61 9.69
CA LEU A 143 9.98 4.95 9.86
C LEU A 143 9.09 4.22 8.83
N VAL A 144 9.40 4.31 7.54
CA VAL A 144 8.57 3.65 6.51
C VAL A 144 8.64 2.12 6.61
N ALA A 145 9.80 1.58 7.00
CA ALA A 145 9.95 0.14 7.24
C ALA A 145 9.06 -0.33 8.40
N GLU A 146 8.88 0.50 9.43
CA GLU A 146 8.10 0.20 10.63
C GLU A 146 6.61 0.54 10.50
N THR A 147 6.23 1.42 9.58
CA THR A 147 4.83 1.74 9.28
C THR A 147 4.01 0.48 8.99
N ILE A 148 2.84 0.40 9.61
CA ILE A 148 1.87 -0.68 9.44
C ILE A 148 0.88 -0.25 8.37
N PHE A 149 0.87 -0.95 7.25
CA PHE A 149 -0.03 -0.66 6.13
C PHE A 149 -1.32 -1.47 6.28
N VAL A 150 -2.47 -0.80 6.26
CA VAL A 150 -3.76 -1.47 6.20
C VAL A 150 -3.93 -2.06 4.80
N ALA A 151 -3.94 -3.39 4.71
CA ALA A 151 -3.89 -4.10 3.44
C ALA A 151 -5.12 -4.98 3.22
N GLY A 152 -5.59 -4.97 1.97
CA GLY A 152 -6.71 -5.79 1.50
C GLY A 152 -6.30 -7.22 1.15
N ASP A 153 -7.29 -8.05 0.83
CA ASP A 153 -7.10 -9.48 0.57
C ASP A 153 -6.39 -9.80 -0.75
N ARG A 154 -6.40 -8.90 -1.74
CA ARG A 154 -5.70 -9.12 -3.02
C ARG A 154 -4.20 -9.26 -2.85
N VAL A 155 -3.56 -8.29 -2.19
CA VAL A 155 -2.10 -8.29 -1.99
C VAL A 155 -1.61 -9.37 -1.03
N THR A 156 -2.52 -9.96 -0.24
CA THR A 156 -2.21 -11.06 0.69
C THR A 156 -2.57 -12.44 0.16
N LYS A 157 -3.13 -12.54 -1.05
CA LYS A 157 -3.56 -13.82 -1.66
C LYS A 157 -3.06 -14.04 -3.07
N ASP A 158 -2.79 -12.99 -3.83
CA ASP A 158 -2.16 -13.09 -5.14
C ASP A 158 -0.71 -13.57 -4.96
N PRO A 159 -0.33 -14.76 -5.46
CA PRO A 159 1.02 -15.30 -5.30
C PRO A 159 2.11 -14.38 -5.85
N MET A 160 1.79 -13.51 -6.81
CA MET A 160 2.71 -12.49 -7.34
C MET A 160 2.89 -11.32 -6.35
N ALA A 161 1.84 -10.91 -5.65
CA ALA A 161 1.93 -9.82 -4.68
C ALA A 161 2.55 -10.27 -3.34
N ILE A 162 2.37 -11.53 -2.96
CA ILE A 162 2.74 -12.05 -1.63
C ILE A 162 4.22 -11.80 -1.28
N PRO A 163 5.23 -12.07 -2.15
CA PRO A 163 6.63 -11.80 -1.82
C PRO A 163 6.87 -10.34 -1.41
N PHE A 164 6.22 -9.39 -2.06
CA PHE A 164 6.35 -7.97 -1.71
C PHE A 164 5.58 -7.60 -0.43
N SER A 165 4.41 -8.21 -0.23
CA SER A 165 3.60 -8.05 0.99
C SER A 165 4.30 -8.64 2.23
N MET A 166 5.01 -9.77 2.09
CA MET A 166 5.79 -10.38 3.16
C MET A 166 6.86 -9.44 3.70
N GLY A 167 7.38 -8.54 2.85
CA GLY A 167 8.35 -7.51 3.21
C GLY A 167 7.78 -6.32 3.99
N ARG A 168 6.48 -6.29 4.32
CA ARG A 168 5.82 -5.14 4.95
C ARG A 168 5.22 -5.50 6.29
N ASN A 169 5.06 -4.52 7.18
CA ASN A 169 4.16 -4.67 8.32
C ASN A 169 2.73 -4.40 7.83
N LEU A 170 1.82 -5.35 7.98
CA LEU A 170 0.46 -5.23 7.46
C LEU A 170 -0.58 -5.43 8.55
N LEU A 171 -1.63 -4.62 8.52
CA LEU A 171 -2.89 -4.94 9.17
C LEU A 171 -3.83 -5.51 8.12
N CYS A 172 -3.99 -6.83 8.12
CA CYS A 172 -4.69 -7.56 7.06
C CYS A 172 -6.19 -7.54 7.30
N ILE A 173 -6.95 -6.88 6.42
CA ILE A 173 -8.40 -6.76 6.50
C ILE A 173 -9.06 -7.12 5.16
N TYR A 174 -10.28 -7.65 5.23
CA TYR A 174 -11.15 -7.75 4.08
C TYR A 174 -11.81 -6.40 3.82
N SER A 175 -11.61 -5.85 2.61
CA SER A 175 -12.27 -4.62 2.19
C SER A 175 -13.78 -4.79 2.15
N LYS A 176 -14.53 -3.68 2.26
CA LYS A 176 -16.00 -3.72 2.07
C LYS A 176 -16.40 -4.29 0.71
N ARG A 177 -15.58 -4.07 -0.32
CA ARG A 177 -15.83 -4.57 -1.68
C ARG A 177 -15.79 -6.10 -1.75
N HIS A 178 -14.94 -6.75 -0.95
CA HIS A 178 -14.71 -8.20 -1.03
C HIS A 178 -15.24 -8.99 0.18
N VAL A 179 -15.61 -8.33 1.28
CA VAL A 179 -16.09 -9.03 2.50
C VAL A 179 -17.35 -9.85 2.26
N ALA A 180 -18.21 -9.43 1.32
CA ALA A 180 -19.44 -10.13 0.98
C ALA A 180 -19.28 -11.15 -0.16
N ILE A 181 -18.08 -11.29 -0.72
CA ILE A 181 -17.84 -12.09 -1.93
C ILE A 181 -16.72 -13.12 -1.68
N PRO A 182 -16.99 -14.43 -1.76
CA PRO A 182 -18.29 -15.03 -1.99
C PRO A 182 -19.14 -15.05 -0.69
N PRO A 183 -20.49 -15.04 -0.77
CA PRO A 183 -21.38 -14.86 0.39
C PRO A 183 -21.18 -15.88 1.52
N GLU A 184 -20.86 -17.12 1.20
CA GLU A 184 -20.62 -18.20 2.15
C GLU A 184 -19.39 -17.97 3.03
N LYS A 185 -18.42 -17.17 2.57
CA LYS A 185 -17.24 -16.79 3.36
C LYS A 185 -17.42 -15.51 4.16
N LYS A 186 -18.57 -14.84 4.04
CA LYS A 186 -18.81 -13.52 4.67
C LYS A 186 -18.64 -13.55 6.19
N ALA A 187 -19.18 -14.57 6.86
CA ALA A 187 -19.09 -14.68 8.32
C ALA A 187 -17.63 -14.79 8.79
N GLU A 188 -16.85 -15.68 8.16
CA GLU A 188 -15.42 -15.87 8.43
C GLU A 188 -14.62 -14.58 8.19
N LYS A 189 -14.88 -13.90 7.06
CA LYS A 189 -14.21 -12.62 6.73
C LYS A 189 -14.52 -11.52 7.74
N LEU A 190 -15.77 -11.44 8.22
CA LEU A 190 -16.17 -10.50 9.27
C LEU A 190 -15.48 -10.82 10.60
N GLU A 191 -15.39 -12.10 10.96
CA GLU A 191 -14.70 -12.53 12.17
C GLU A 191 -13.20 -12.20 12.10
N HIS A 192 -12.57 -12.41 10.95
CA HIS A 192 -11.19 -11.99 10.70
C HIS A 192 -11.00 -10.48 10.90
N ASN A 193 -11.87 -9.65 10.33
CA ASN A 193 -11.81 -8.21 10.52
C ASN A 193 -11.99 -7.82 12.00
N GLN A 194 -12.86 -8.50 12.75
CA GLN A 194 -13.00 -8.28 14.19
C GLN A 194 -11.71 -8.65 14.95
N ARG A 195 -11.02 -9.73 14.57
CA ARG A 195 -9.69 -10.07 15.12
C ARG A 195 -8.67 -8.98 14.79
N ALA A 196 -8.60 -8.52 13.54
CA ALA A 196 -7.71 -7.45 13.12
C ALA A 196 -7.95 -6.15 13.92
N MET A 197 -9.21 -5.76 14.13
CA MET A 197 -9.53 -4.57 14.93
C MET A 197 -9.12 -4.71 16.41
N ARG A 198 -9.22 -5.92 17.00
CA ARG A 198 -8.70 -6.18 18.35
C ARG A 198 -7.18 -6.03 18.41
N VAL A 199 -6.47 -6.52 17.39
CA VAL A 199 -5.01 -6.37 17.31
C VAL A 199 -4.62 -4.91 17.12
N LEU A 200 -5.31 -4.16 16.26
CA LEU A 200 -5.10 -2.73 16.06
C LEU A 200 -5.25 -1.95 17.37
N ARG A 201 -6.29 -2.26 18.16
CA ARG A 201 -6.46 -1.63 19.49
C ARG A 201 -5.27 -1.91 20.40
N ARG A 202 -4.81 -3.16 20.48
CA ARG A 202 -3.63 -3.54 21.27
C ARG A 202 -2.39 -2.78 20.80
N LEU A 203 -2.18 -2.68 19.49
CA LEU A 203 -1.06 -1.94 18.91
C LEU A 203 -1.09 -0.46 19.31
N PHE A 204 -2.26 0.18 19.30
CA PHE A 204 -2.38 1.56 19.78
C PHE A 204 -2.11 1.69 21.29
N ASP A 205 -2.55 0.73 22.10
CA ASP A 205 -2.24 0.72 23.55
C ASP A 205 -0.73 0.53 23.84
N GLU A 206 -0.01 -0.22 23.00
CA GLU A 206 1.46 -0.31 23.05
C GLU A 206 2.13 1.06 22.78
N GLY A 207 1.53 1.88 21.92
CA GLY A 207 2.04 3.20 21.53
C GLY A 207 3.19 3.16 20.53
N GLY A 208 3.54 4.34 20.00
CA GLY A 208 4.64 4.50 19.05
C GLY A 208 4.40 3.80 17.72
N LYS A 209 3.14 3.70 17.27
CA LYS A 209 2.78 3.06 16.00
C LYS A 209 2.51 4.11 14.94
N CYS A 210 2.98 3.87 13.72
CA CYS A 210 2.54 4.60 12.53
C CYS A 210 1.66 3.66 11.70
N ILE A 211 0.42 4.05 11.45
CA ILE A 211 -0.53 3.30 10.63
C ILE A 211 -0.78 4.08 9.34
N TYR A 212 -0.53 3.45 8.20
CA TYR A 212 -0.96 3.95 6.90
C TYR A 212 -2.30 3.31 6.55
N VAL A 213 -3.29 4.12 6.21
CA VAL A 213 -4.58 3.63 5.71
C VAL A 213 -5.04 4.49 4.55
N ALA A 214 -5.61 3.83 3.53
CA ALA A 214 -6.34 4.47 2.46
C ALA A 214 -7.85 4.29 2.69
N PRO A 215 -8.56 5.29 3.26
CA PRO A 215 -9.97 5.13 3.63
C PRO A 215 -10.90 4.88 2.44
N SER A 216 -10.51 5.22 1.21
CA SER A 216 -11.23 4.87 -0.02
C SER A 216 -11.37 3.36 -0.24
N GLY A 217 -10.47 2.57 0.36
CA GLY A 217 -10.44 1.11 0.27
C GLY A 217 -9.96 0.55 -1.06
N GLY A 218 -9.41 1.39 -1.95
CA GLY A 218 -8.89 0.98 -3.25
C GLY A 218 -8.01 2.05 -3.89
N ARG A 219 -7.37 1.67 -5.00
CA ARG A 219 -6.52 2.57 -5.78
C ARG A 219 -7.35 3.64 -6.51
N ASP A 220 -6.77 4.81 -6.71
CA ASP A 220 -7.29 5.90 -7.52
C ASP A 220 -7.46 5.48 -8.97
N ARG A 221 -8.29 6.22 -9.71
CA ARG A 221 -8.63 5.93 -11.10
C ARG A 221 -8.59 7.21 -11.92
N PRO A 222 -8.25 7.11 -13.21
CA PRO A 222 -8.34 8.24 -14.11
C PRO A 222 -9.80 8.64 -14.32
N GLY A 223 -10.04 9.95 -14.33
CA GLY A 223 -11.29 10.56 -14.76
C GLY A 223 -11.48 10.47 -16.27
N ALA A 224 -12.55 11.09 -16.78
CA ALA A 224 -12.90 11.05 -18.19
C ALA A 224 -11.85 11.73 -19.10
N ASP A 225 -11.10 12.68 -18.57
CA ASP A 225 -10.01 13.39 -19.25
C ASP A 225 -8.65 12.71 -19.13
N GLY A 226 -8.59 11.57 -18.42
CA GLY A 226 -7.37 10.81 -18.17
C GLY A 226 -6.56 11.26 -16.95
N THR A 227 -6.96 12.33 -16.26
CA THR A 227 -6.29 12.79 -15.03
C THR A 227 -6.63 11.87 -13.86
N VAL A 228 -5.64 11.56 -13.01
CA VAL A 228 -5.86 10.66 -11.87
C VAL A 228 -6.66 11.38 -10.78
N GLU A 229 -7.85 10.87 -10.49
CA GLU A 229 -8.73 11.42 -9.46
C GLU A 229 -8.51 10.70 -8.12
N VAL A 230 -8.29 11.49 -7.07
CA VAL A 230 -8.22 11.00 -5.69
C VAL A 230 -9.58 10.49 -5.25
N SER A 231 -9.65 9.20 -4.94
CA SER A 231 -10.88 8.53 -4.54
C SER A 231 -11.44 9.10 -3.22
N PRO A 232 -12.76 9.30 -3.10
CA PRO A 232 -13.36 9.77 -1.87
C PRO A 232 -13.16 8.76 -0.73
N PHE A 233 -12.99 9.29 0.48
CA PHE A 233 -12.83 8.50 1.69
C PHE A 233 -14.15 7.88 2.15
N ASP A 234 -14.15 6.61 2.57
CA ASP A 234 -15.30 6.01 3.24
C ASP A 234 -15.43 6.59 4.66
N PRO A 235 -16.55 7.28 4.99
CA PRO A 235 -16.75 7.88 6.30
C PRO A 235 -16.67 6.89 7.45
N ASN A 236 -17.05 5.64 7.22
CA ASN A 236 -17.00 4.63 8.27
C ASN A 236 -15.56 4.17 8.53
N SER A 237 -14.71 4.16 7.50
CA SER A 237 -13.30 3.80 7.65
C SER A 237 -12.59 4.85 8.52
N VAL A 238 -12.75 6.13 8.19
CA VAL A 238 -12.22 7.26 8.98
C VAL A 238 -12.72 7.21 10.43
N GLU A 239 -14.04 7.02 10.62
CA GLU A 239 -14.65 6.99 11.95
C GLU A 239 -14.14 5.81 12.80
N ILE A 240 -13.86 4.64 12.20
CA ILE A 240 -13.31 3.49 12.94
C ILE A 240 -11.97 3.84 13.59
N PHE A 241 -11.06 4.48 12.86
CA PHE A 241 -9.77 4.89 13.43
C PHE A 241 -9.96 5.92 14.53
N ARG A 242 -10.83 6.90 14.34
CA ARG A 242 -11.16 7.88 15.39
C ARG A 242 -11.70 7.22 16.66
N LEU A 243 -12.63 6.28 16.53
CA LEU A 243 -13.25 5.62 17.69
C LEU A 243 -12.30 4.66 18.41
N ILE A 244 -11.44 3.94 17.68
CA ILE A 244 -10.49 3.02 18.28
C ILE A 244 -9.40 3.79 19.04
N THR A 245 -8.87 4.86 18.45
CA THR A 245 -7.82 5.69 19.07
C THR A 245 -8.32 6.43 20.31
N LYS A 246 -9.58 6.90 20.33
CA LYS A 246 -10.21 7.48 21.54
C LYS A 246 -10.26 6.52 22.73
N ARG A 247 -10.21 5.21 22.49
CA ARG A 247 -10.20 4.18 23.53
C ARG A 247 -8.79 3.70 23.87
N SER A 248 -7.78 4.26 23.22
CA SER A 248 -6.38 3.94 23.49
C SER A 248 -5.90 4.68 24.72
N SER A 249 -4.98 4.05 25.45
CA SER A 249 -4.25 4.67 26.55
C SER A 249 -3.14 5.64 26.11
N LYS A 250 -2.88 5.74 24.80
CA LYS A 250 -1.83 6.59 24.20
C LYS A 250 -2.45 7.64 23.29
N PRO A 251 -1.90 8.87 23.25
CA PRO A 251 -2.33 9.89 22.27
C PRO A 251 -2.24 9.37 20.84
N ALA A 252 -3.10 9.90 19.97
CA ALA A 252 -3.13 9.56 18.56
C ALA A 252 -3.29 10.81 17.70
N HIS A 253 -2.49 10.89 16.63
CA HIS A 253 -2.40 12.02 15.73
C HIS A 253 -2.80 11.61 14.33
N PHE A 254 -3.51 12.47 13.61
CA PHE A 254 -4.07 12.17 12.30
C PHE A 254 -3.52 13.15 11.27
N TYR A 255 -2.94 12.63 10.20
CA TYR A 255 -2.35 13.43 9.13
C TYR A 255 -2.89 12.99 7.77
N PRO A 256 -3.40 13.92 6.94
CA PRO A 256 -3.62 13.66 5.53
C PRO A 256 -2.27 13.39 4.86
N MET A 257 -2.20 12.40 3.99
CA MET A 257 -0.98 12.12 3.22
C MET A 257 -1.34 11.93 1.74
N ALA A 258 -0.85 12.83 0.89
CA ALA A 258 -1.03 12.71 -0.56
C ALA A 258 0.14 11.97 -1.19
N LEU A 259 -0.16 11.17 -2.20
CA LEU A 259 0.82 10.44 -2.99
C LEU A 259 0.44 10.42 -4.47
N ALA A 260 1.42 10.75 -5.32
CA ALA A 260 1.36 10.60 -6.76
C ALA A 260 2.38 9.55 -7.20
N THR A 261 1.91 8.32 -7.39
CA THR A 261 2.69 7.14 -7.76
C THR A 261 2.07 6.38 -8.94
N TYR A 262 0.86 6.77 -9.37
CA TYR A 262 0.02 6.08 -10.36
C TYR A 262 0.81 5.63 -11.59
N ASP A 263 1.62 6.53 -12.15
CA ASP A 263 2.31 6.30 -13.41
C ASP A 263 3.37 5.19 -13.33
N THR A 264 3.87 4.84 -12.14
CA THR A 264 4.88 3.77 -12.00
C THR A 264 4.32 2.37 -12.25
N MET A 265 3.08 2.12 -11.82
CA MET A 265 2.42 0.82 -11.98
C MET A 265 0.89 0.96 -11.82
N PRO A 266 0.22 1.54 -12.82
CA PRO A 266 -1.19 1.86 -12.71
C PRO A 266 -2.04 0.58 -12.59
N PRO A 267 -3.15 0.63 -11.85
CA PRO A 267 -4.13 -0.45 -11.83
C PRO A 267 -4.67 -0.72 -13.25
N PRO A 268 -5.00 -1.97 -13.61
CA PRO A 268 -5.69 -2.27 -14.84
C PRO A 268 -7.01 -1.52 -14.92
N LYS A 269 -7.39 -1.22 -16.17
CA LYS A 269 -8.63 -0.51 -16.49
C LYS A 269 -9.87 -1.32 -16.10
N ILE A 270 -9.78 -2.64 -16.17
CA ILE A 270 -10.86 -3.57 -15.80
C ILE A 270 -10.50 -4.20 -14.47
N ILE A 271 -11.46 -4.23 -13.54
CA ILE A 271 -11.28 -4.93 -12.28
C ILE A 271 -11.32 -6.44 -12.57
N GLU A 272 -10.18 -7.10 -12.50
CA GLU A 272 -10.09 -8.56 -12.62
C GLU A 272 -10.84 -9.23 -11.44
N LEU A 273 -11.72 -10.18 -11.75
CA LEU A 273 -12.50 -10.95 -10.76
C LEU A 273 -11.69 -12.11 -10.17
N GLU A 274 -10.73 -12.62 -10.92
CA GLU A 274 -9.84 -13.71 -10.51
C GLU A 274 -8.65 -13.18 -9.68
N LEU A 275 -7.97 -14.10 -8.99
CA LEU A 275 -6.76 -13.80 -8.23
C LEU A 275 -5.57 -13.63 -9.19
N GLY A 276 -4.84 -12.53 -9.03
CA GLY A 276 -3.86 -12.09 -10.01
C GLY A 276 -4.28 -10.76 -10.63
N GLU A 277 -3.31 -10.04 -11.17
CA GLU A 277 -3.57 -8.76 -11.82
C GLU A 277 -2.48 -8.47 -12.85
N TRP A 278 -2.89 -7.96 -14.01
CA TRP A 278 -1.95 -7.46 -15.02
C TRP A 278 -1.14 -6.28 -14.48
N ARG A 279 0.20 -6.36 -14.59
CA ARG A 279 1.12 -5.33 -14.09
C ARG A 279 1.91 -4.73 -15.23
N ASN A 280 1.81 -3.43 -15.39
CA ASN A 280 2.61 -2.68 -16.36
C ASN A 280 3.46 -1.66 -15.60
N ALA A 281 4.77 -1.89 -15.59
CA ALA A 281 5.71 -1.06 -14.88
C ALA A 281 6.30 0.02 -15.80
N ASN A 282 6.35 1.25 -15.29
CA ASN A 282 7.00 2.38 -15.91
C ASN A 282 7.92 3.08 -14.93
N ARG A 283 8.95 3.74 -15.45
CA ARG A 283 9.76 4.68 -14.69
C ARG A 283 9.07 6.04 -14.71
N ALA A 284 8.79 6.60 -13.53
CA ALA A 284 8.12 7.89 -13.37
C ALA A 284 8.60 8.62 -12.10
N GLY A 285 8.46 9.95 -12.10
CA GLY A 285 8.63 10.74 -10.89
C GLY A 285 7.47 10.48 -9.94
N VAL A 286 7.74 10.42 -8.64
CA VAL A 286 6.71 10.23 -7.61
C VAL A 286 6.71 11.37 -6.62
N GLN A 287 5.54 11.74 -6.13
CA GLN A 287 5.39 12.84 -5.19
C GLN A 287 4.75 12.34 -3.90
N PHE A 288 5.21 12.88 -2.77
CA PHE A 288 4.61 12.69 -1.46
C PHE A 288 4.46 14.03 -0.76
N SER A 289 3.32 14.26 -0.09
CA SER A 289 3.11 15.40 0.80
C SER A 289 2.35 14.98 2.05
N PHE A 290 2.61 15.66 3.17
CA PHE A 290 1.88 15.51 4.42
C PHE A 290 1.12 16.80 4.73
N GLY A 291 -0.19 16.71 4.90
CA GLY A 291 -1.00 17.81 5.40
C GLY A 291 -0.77 18.05 6.89
N ASP A 292 -1.26 19.19 7.38
CA ASP A 292 -1.25 19.49 8.81
C ASP A 292 -2.07 18.48 9.63
N GLU A 293 -1.78 18.40 10.92
CA GLU A 293 -2.52 17.53 11.84
C GLU A 293 -4.00 17.91 11.89
N VAL A 294 -4.88 16.91 11.77
CA VAL A 294 -6.33 17.09 11.79
C VAL A 294 -6.83 16.94 13.22
N ASP A 295 -7.57 17.94 13.69
CA ASP A 295 -8.39 17.80 14.89
C ASP A 295 -9.64 16.96 14.58
N MET A 296 -9.65 15.73 15.07
CA MET A 296 -10.72 14.77 14.82
C MET A 296 -12.02 15.07 15.59
N ASP A 297 -12.01 16.05 16.49
CA ASP A 297 -13.16 16.43 17.31
C ASP A 297 -13.64 17.87 17.06
N ASN A 298 -12.81 18.71 16.43
CA ASN A 298 -13.16 20.06 16.02
C ASN A 298 -12.87 20.28 14.53
N PHE A 299 -13.84 19.92 13.69
CA PHE A 299 -13.78 20.02 12.23
C PHE A 299 -15.05 20.69 11.67
N PRO A 300 -15.05 21.20 10.42
CA PRO A 300 -16.25 21.72 9.79
C PRO A 300 -17.37 20.67 9.74
N GLY A 301 -18.50 20.92 10.44
CA GLY A 301 -19.61 19.98 10.56
C GLY A 301 -19.60 19.11 11.83
N HIS A 302 -18.68 19.33 12.78
CA HIS A 302 -18.65 18.58 14.05
C HIS A 302 -19.90 18.83 14.93
N GLU A 303 -20.52 19.99 14.78
CA GLU A 303 -21.74 20.41 15.48
C GLU A 303 -23.02 19.69 15.02
N LEU A 304 -22.95 18.98 13.88
CA LEU A 304 -24.07 18.23 13.34
C LEU A 304 -24.55 17.17 14.35
N LYS A 305 -25.85 17.22 14.66
CA LYS A 305 -26.52 16.27 15.56
C LYS A 305 -26.69 14.89 14.92
N ASP A 306 -26.89 14.86 13.60
CA ASP A 306 -27.02 13.62 12.84
C ASP A 306 -25.65 12.93 12.72
N ARG A 307 -25.56 11.71 13.28
CA ARG A 307 -24.29 10.97 13.36
C ARG A 307 -23.75 10.58 11.98
N PRO A 308 -24.55 10.05 11.03
CA PRO A 308 -24.11 9.82 9.66
C PRO A 308 -23.57 11.08 8.97
N ALA A 309 -24.33 12.19 8.98
CA ALA A 309 -23.91 13.44 8.35
C ALA A 309 -22.61 13.98 8.94
N ARG A 310 -22.42 13.86 10.27
CA ARG A 310 -21.17 14.26 10.91
C ARG A 310 -19.96 13.41 10.48
N ARG A 311 -20.16 12.10 10.28
CA ARG A 311 -19.08 11.24 9.76
C ARG A 311 -18.71 11.60 8.34
N GLU A 312 -19.72 11.88 7.51
CA GLU A 312 -19.52 12.35 6.14
C GLU A 312 -18.74 13.67 6.10
N ALA A 313 -19.11 14.61 6.97
CA ALA A 313 -18.43 15.89 7.10
C ALA A 313 -16.95 15.74 7.49
N LEU A 314 -16.65 14.87 8.47
CA LEU A 314 -15.27 14.57 8.86
C LEU A 314 -14.46 13.99 7.69
N ALA A 315 -14.99 12.97 7.03
CA ALA A 315 -14.31 12.30 5.92
C ALA A 315 -14.10 13.24 4.73
N SER A 316 -15.12 14.04 4.39
CA SER A 316 -15.05 15.06 3.34
C SER A 316 -14.04 16.16 3.68
N HIS A 317 -13.98 16.61 4.93
CA HIS A 317 -12.99 17.60 5.36
C HIS A 317 -11.56 17.10 5.15
N ILE A 318 -11.24 15.89 5.64
CA ILE A 318 -9.91 15.30 5.50
C ILE A 318 -9.57 15.01 4.03
N TRP A 319 -10.54 14.49 3.26
CA TRP A 319 -10.36 14.25 1.83
C TRP A 319 -10.08 15.56 1.06
N ASN A 320 -10.74 16.66 1.41
CA ASN A 320 -10.45 17.96 0.81
C ASN A 320 -9.06 18.48 1.14
N LEU A 321 -8.61 18.33 2.40
CA LEU A 321 -7.22 18.63 2.78
C LEU A 321 -6.23 17.80 1.96
N LEU A 322 -6.48 16.50 1.83
CA LEU A 322 -5.64 15.62 1.02
C LEU A 322 -5.61 16.05 -0.45
N LYS A 323 -6.75 16.42 -1.04
CA LYS A 323 -6.79 16.91 -2.43
C LYS A 323 -5.99 18.20 -2.59
N THR A 324 -5.99 19.10 -1.60
CA THR A 324 -5.15 20.29 -1.62
C THR A 324 -3.67 19.92 -1.66
N GLU A 325 -3.24 18.94 -0.85
CA GLU A 325 -1.88 18.40 -0.92
C GLU A 325 -1.59 17.77 -2.29
N TYR A 326 -2.51 16.95 -2.81
CA TYR A 326 -2.33 16.27 -4.09
C TYR A 326 -2.27 17.23 -5.29
N ALA A 327 -3.04 18.32 -5.25
CA ALA A 327 -3.05 19.35 -6.30
C ALA A 327 -1.77 20.19 -6.37
N SER A 328 -0.86 20.05 -5.41
CA SER A 328 0.43 20.76 -5.37
C SER A 328 1.58 20.02 -6.08
N PHE A 329 1.29 18.86 -6.66
CA PHE A 329 2.24 17.97 -7.33
C PHE A 329 2.58 18.38 -8.76
#